data_AF-A0A418M9K6-F1
#
_entry.id   AF-A0A418M9K6-F1
#
_cell.length_a   1.000
_cell.length_b   1.000
_cell.length_c   1.000
_cell.angle_alpha   90.00
_cell.angle_beta   90.00
_cell.angle_gamma   90.00
#
_symmetry.space_group_name_H-M   'P 1'
#
loop_
_entity.id
_entity.type
_entity.pdbx_description
1 polymer ?
#
loop_
_entity_poly.entity_id
_entity_poly.type
_entity_poly.pdbx_seq_one_letter_code
_entity_poly.pdbx_strand_id
1 'polypeptide(L)'
;MAFVRWRKNSAQLVATLYEQGRSRQIVLAPLGTGFRIPPGLQDQVKERFPHISVDWPAIARAMTKGPPGSPPVSVQEWGFSEVEYALRAWAKLKTPFAREADVLCQAADVLASWRARAYWQAQDNHTSGKE
;
A
#
# COMPACT_ATOMS: atom_id res chain seq x y z
N MET A 1 7.04 -1.80 15.75
CA MET A 1 5.79 -1.84 14.97
C MET A 1 5.96 -1.05 13.68
N ALA A 2 5.54 -1.57 12.53
CA ALA A 2 5.63 -0.89 11.23
C ALA A 2 4.30 -0.23 10.83
N PHE A 3 4.36 0.92 10.16
CA PHE A 3 3.20 1.69 9.72
C PHE A 3 3.53 2.56 8.49
N VAL A 4 2.50 3.02 7.78
CA VAL A 4 2.64 3.97 6.66
C VAL A 4 2.71 5.39 7.19
N ARG A 5 3.74 6.12 6.80
CA ARG A 5 3.85 7.56 7.00
C ARG A 5 3.68 8.28 5.67
N TRP A 6 2.64 9.09 5.58
CA TRP A 6 2.41 9.97 4.44
C TRP A 6 3.17 11.30 4.57
N ARG A 7 3.72 11.77 3.45
CA ARG A 7 4.38 13.06 3.25
C ARG A 7 3.81 13.66 1.97
N LYS A 8 2.79 14.51 2.12
CA LYS A 8 1.96 14.97 0.99
C LYS A 8 1.44 13.75 0.22
N ASN A 9 1.80 13.62 -1.06
CA ASN A 9 1.33 12.56 -1.94
C ASN A 9 2.24 11.32 -1.95
N SER A 10 3.30 11.31 -1.14
CA SER A 10 4.25 10.20 -1.07
C SER A 10 4.14 9.45 0.26
N ALA A 11 4.34 8.14 0.23
CA ALA A 11 4.30 7.28 1.41
C ALA A 11 5.67 6.66 1.70
N GLN A 12 5.92 6.42 2.98
CA GLN A 12 7.08 5.68 3.49
C GLN A 12 6.61 4.59 4.44
N LEU A 13 7.21 3.41 4.34
CA LEU A 13 7.08 2.38 5.37
C LEU A 13 8.07 2.69 6.49
N VAL A 14 7.56 2.89 7.70
CA VAL A 14 8.35 3.29 8.88
C VAL A 14 8.14 2.27 9.98
N ALA A 15 9.18 1.97 10.75
CA ALA A 15 9.05 1.20 11.98
C ALA A 15 9.49 2.00 13.20
N THR A 16 8.74 1.85 14.29
CA THR A 16 9.16 2.27 15.63
C THR A 16 9.87 1.11 16.31
N LEU A 17 11.11 1.36 16.73
CA LEU A 17 11.95 0.48 17.54
C LEU A 17 12.07 1.05 18.95
N TYR A 18 12.09 0.18 19.95
CA TYR A 18 12.36 0.53 21.34
C TYR A 18 13.70 -0.08 21.74
N GLU A 19 14.69 0.76 22.03
CA GLU A 19 16.04 0.36 22.40
C GLU A 19 16.49 1.20 23.59
N GLN A 20 17.00 0.56 24.64
CA GLN A 20 17.56 1.24 25.83
C GLN A 20 16.61 2.29 26.46
N GLY A 21 15.31 1.96 26.54
CA GLY A 21 14.31 2.87 27.12
C GLY A 21 13.94 4.08 26.24
N ARG A 22 14.41 4.13 25.00
CA ARG A 22 14.06 5.19 24.03
C ARG A 22 13.38 4.60 22.81
N SER A 23 12.44 5.36 22.24
CA SER A 23 11.84 5.04 20.95
C SER A 23 12.58 5.76 19.82
N ARG A 24 12.87 5.05 18.73
CA ARG A 24 13.38 5.63 17.49
C ARG A 24 12.55 5.16 16.30
N GLN A 25 12.36 6.04 15.33
CA GLN A 25 11.71 5.70 14.07
C GLN A 25 12.76 5.51 12.97
N ILE A 26 12.65 4.41 12.23
CA ILE A 26 13.49 4.14 11.07
C ILE A 26 12.63 3.96 9.82
N VAL A 27 13.13 4.40 8.68
CA VAL A 27 12.47 4.18 7.39
C VAL A 27 12.90 2.81 6.87
N LEU A 28 11.93 1.93 6.64
CA LEU A 28 12.18 0.62 6.06
C LEU A 28 12.29 0.72 4.53
N ALA A 29 11.38 1.46 3.90
CA ALA A 29 11.38 1.66 2.46
C ALA A 29 10.49 2.83 2.01
N PRO A 30 10.78 3.46 0.86
CA PRO A 30 9.82 4.32 0.17
C PRO A 30 8.68 3.47 -0.43
N LEU A 31 7.45 3.94 -0.30
CA LEU A 31 6.25 3.35 -0.93
C LEU A 31 5.80 4.14 -2.17
N GLY A 32 6.33 5.35 -2.37
CA GLY A 32 6.03 6.20 -3.53
C GLY A 32 4.63 6.82 -3.47
N THR A 33 4.08 7.16 -4.63
CA THR A 33 2.77 7.83 -4.79
C THR A 33 1.68 6.89 -5.31
N GLY A 34 2.01 5.63 -5.61
CA GLY A 34 1.14 4.71 -6.35
C GLY A 34 0.00 4.08 -5.54
N PHE A 35 -0.22 4.54 -4.31
CA PHE A 35 -1.22 4.00 -3.37
C PHE A 35 -1.21 2.48 -3.19
N ARG A 36 -0.15 1.78 -3.61
CA ARG A 36 0.02 0.33 -3.55
C ARG A 36 1.38 -0.04 -3.00
N ILE A 37 1.53 -1.28 -2.57
CA ILE A 37 2.83 -1.83 -2.16
C ILE A 37 3.59 -2.24 -3.43
N PRO A 38 4.81 -1.72 -3.67
CA PRO A 38 5.62 -2.13 -4.81
C PRO A 38 5.89 -3.64 -4.84
N PRO A 39 5.91 -4.28 -6.03
CA PRO A 39 6.33 -5.67 -6.17
C PRO A 39 7.72 -5.91 -5.56
N GLY A 40 7.91 -7.07 -4.92
CA GLY A 40 9.17 -7.43 -4.28
C GLY A 40 9.53 -6.66 -3.00
N LEU A 41 8.80 -5.59 -2.65
CA LEU A 41 9.14 -4.79 -1.47
C LEU A 41 9.04 -5.60 -0.17
N GLN A 42 8.05 -6.48 -0.07
CA GLN A 42 7.88 -7.32 1.11
C GLN A 42 9.11 -8.19 1.37
N ASP A 43 9.65 -8.77 0.29
CA ASP A 43 10.82 -9.65 0.35
C ASP A 43 12.08 -8.84 0.66
N GLN A 44 12.26 -7.67 0.05
CA GLN A 44 13.35 -6.74 0.36
C GLN A 44 13.35 -6.28 1.83
N VAL A 45 12.17 -5.94 2.38
CA VAL A 45 12.05 -5.53 3.79
C VAL A 45 12.34 -6.70 4.72
N LYS A 46 11.87 -7.91 4.38
CA LYS A 46 12.13 -9.12 5.15
C LYS A 46 13.62 -9.48 5.16
N GLU A 47 14.29 -9.34 4.02
CA GLU A 47 15.73 -9.60 3.88
C GLU A 47 16.57 -8.57 4.65
N ARG A 48 16.25 -7.28 4.51
CA ARG A 48 17.03 -6.18 5.10
C ARG A 48 16.75 -5.98 6.60
N PHE A 49 15.54 -6.28 7.05
CA PHE A 49 15.09 -6.06 8.43
C PHE A 49 14.39 -7.31 8.99
N PRO A 50 15.08 -8.46 9.10
CA PRO A 50 14.47 -9.75 9.45
C PRO A 50 13.84 -9.77 10.85
N HIS A 51 14.27 -8.88 11.75
CA HIS A 51 13.75 -8.77 13.12
C HIS A 51 12.47 -7.91 13.23
N ILE A 52 12.04 -7.27 12.14
CA ILE A 52 10.87 -6.39 12.15
C ILE A 52 9.67 -7.12 11.58
N SER A 53 8.68 -7.40 12.44
CA SER A 53 7.37 -7.89 12.00
C SER A 53 6.53 -6.77 11.39
N VAL A 54 6.01 -7.01 10.18
CA VAL A 54 5.18 -6.06 9.42
C VAL A 54 3.84 -6.72 9.13
N ASP A 55 2.76 -6.08 9.56
CA ASP A 55 1.39 -6.46 9.19
C ASP A 55 1.08 -5.92 7.77
N TRP A 56 1.43 -6.72 6.76
CA TRP A 56 1.25 -6.34 5.36
C TRP A 56 -0.21 -6.06 4.96
N PRO A 57 -1.22 -6.81 5.42
CA PRO A 57 -2.63 -6.44 5.24
C PRO A 57 -2.96 -5.06 5.80
N ALA A 58 -2.47 -4.70 7.00
CA ALA A 58 -2.68 -3.36 7.55
C ALA A 58 -1.96 -2.28 6.72
N ILE A 59 -0.76 -2.54 6.21
CA ILE A 59 -0.05 -1.62 5.30
C ILE A 59 -0.83 -1.43 3.99
N ALA A 60 -1.37 -2.49 3.39
CA ALA A 60 -2.18 -2.41 2.18
C ALA A 60 -3.45 -1.57 2.40
N ARG A 61 -4.14 -1.76 3.53
CA ARG A 61 -5.27 -0.92 3.93
C ARG A 61 -4.88 0.54 4.15
N ALA A 62 -3.74 0.81 4.78
CA ALA A 62 -3.26 2.18 4.98
C ALA A 62 -2.89 2.88 3.66
N MET A 63 -2.30 2.13 2.72
CA MET A 63 -2.06 2.60 1.36
C MET A 63 -3.38 2.85 0.59
N THR A 64 -4.42 2.10 0.93
CA THR A 64 -5.77 2.26 0.39
C THR A 64 -6.44 3.56 0.81
N LYS A 65 -6.33 3.90 2.10
CA LYS A 65 -6.88 5.15 2.66
C LYS A 65 -6.30 6.41 2.02
N GLY A 66 -5.09 6.34 1.47
CA GLY A 66 -4.37 7.51 0.99
C GLY A 66 -3.86 8.42 2.13
N PRO A 67 -3.29 9.59 1.78
CA PRO A 67 -2.78 10.53 2.77
C PRO A 67 -3.88 11.12 3.66
N PRO A 68 -3.52 11.67 4.84
CA PRO A 68 -4.48 12.42 5.66
C PRO A 68 -5.17 13.53 4.86
N GLY A 69 -6.48 13.69 5.02
CA GLY A 69 -7.28 14.67 4.27
C GLY A 69 -7.70 14.21 2.88
N SER A 70 -7.40 12.96 2.51
CA SER A 70 -7.95 12.33 1.31
C SER A 70 -9.48 12.28 1.35
N PRO A 71 -10.15 12.45 0.19
CA PRO A 71 -11.58 12.18 0.08
C PRO A 71 -11.90 10.77 0.61
N PRO A 72 -13.06 10.60 1.28
CA PRO A 72 -13.46 9.30 1.78
C PRO A 72 -13.58 8.30 0.62
N VAL A 73 -12.89 7.17 0.77
CA VAL A 73 -12.95 6.04 -0.15
C VAL A 73 -14.33 5.39 -0.05
N SER A 74 -15.00 5.18 -1.18
CA SER A 74 -16.31 4.50 -1.22
C SER A 74 -16.20 3.04 -0.75
N VAL A 75 -17.32 2.46 -0.32
CA VAL A 75 -17.38 1.06 0.13
C VAL A 75 -16.89 0.08 -0.96
N GLN A 76 -17.17 0.38 -2.23
CA GLN A 76 -16.73 -0.44 -3.37
C GLN A 76 -15.20 -0.40 -3.54
N GLU A 77 -14.60 0.79 -3.43
CA GLU A 77 -13.15 0.97 -3.53
C GLU A 77 -12.39 0.35 -2.35
N TRP A 78 -13.01 0.29 -1.17
CA TRP A 78 -12.49 -0.48 -0.04
C TRP A 78 -12.35 -1.96 -0.38
N GLY A 79 -13.39 -2.55 -0.98
CA GLY A 79 -13.36 -3.95 -1.42
C GLY A 79 -12.27 -4.23 -2.45
N PHE A 80 -11.98 -3.28 -3.35
CA PHE A 80 -10.92 -3.44 -4.35
C PHE A 80 -9.54 -3.63 -3.74
N SER A 81 -9.25 -3.02 -2.59
CA SER A 81 -7.95 -3.18 -1.93
C SER A 81 -7.73 -4.57 -1.35
N GLU A 82 -8.77 -5.18 -0.80
CA GLU A 82 -8.72 -6.52 -0.25
C GLU A 82 -8.58 -7.54 -1.39
N VAL A 83 -9.33 -7.34 -2.47
CA VAL A 83 -9.20 -8.15 -3.70
C VAL A 83 -7.81 -7.98 -4.31
N GLU A 84 -7.29 -6.75 -4.44
CA GLU A 84 -5.93 -6.49 -4.94
C GLU A 84 -4.89 -7.29 -4.12
N TYR A 85 -4.95 -7.18 -2.80
CA TYR A 85 -4.03 -7.89 -1.92
C TYR A 85 -4.15 -9.41 -2.07
N ALA A 86 -5.39 -9.94 -2.11
CA ALA A 86 -5.65 -11.36 -2.27
C ALA A 86 -5.12 -11.90 -3.61
N LEU A 87 -5.34 -11.18 -4.72
CA LEU A 87 -4.84 -11.56 -6.05
C LEU A 87 -3.30 -11.65 -6.06
N ARG A 88 -2.61 -10.67 -5.46
CA ARG A 88 -1.14 -10.70 -5.35
C ARG A 88 -0.65 -11.80 -4.42
N ALA A 89 -1.36 -12.08 -3.34
CA ALA A 89 -1.04 -13.18 -2.44
C ALA A 89 -1.22 -14.54 -3.13
N TRP A 90 -2.28 -14.69 -3.94
CA TRP A 90 -2.54 -15.90 -4.73
C TRP A 90 -1.51 -16.09 -5.83
N ALA A 91 -1.09 -15.02 -6.52
CA ALA A 91 0.00 -15.09 -7.49
C ALA A 91 1.34 -15.57 -6.88
N LYS A 92 1.53 -15.39 -5.57
CA LYS A 92 2.71 -15.87 -4.82
C LYS A 92 2.55 -17.28 -4.28
N LEU A 93 1.32 -17.78 -4.10
CA LEU A 93 1.10 -19.19 -3.80
C LEU A 93 1.62 -19.98 -5.01
N LYS A 94 2.44 -21.00 -4.77
CA LYS A 94 3.15 -21.80 -5.78
C LYS A 94 2.16 -22.49 -6.74
N THR A 95 1.57 -21.71 -7.64
CA THR A 95 0.75 -22.17 -8.74
C THR A 95 1.72 -22.65 -9.82
N PRO A 96 1.53 -23.86 -10.37
CA PRO A 96 2.44 -24.39 -11.38
C PRO A 96 2.37 -23.62 -12.72
N PHE A 97 1.49 -22.63 -12.85
CA PHE A 97 1.22 -21.91 -14.08
C PHE A 97 1.62 -20.43 -13.97
N ALA A 98 2.84 -20.11 -14.41
CA ALA A 98 3.37 -18.74 -14.41
C ALA A 98 2.43 -17.72 -15.09
N ARG A 99 1.67 -18.16 -16.09
CA ARG A 99 0.67 -17.31 -16.77
C ARG A 99 -0.48 -16.89 -15.87
N GLU A 100 -0.97 -17.77 -14.99
CA GLU A 100 -2.05 -17.44 -14.06
C GLU A 100 -1.58 -16.42 -13.02
N ALA A 101 -0.37 -16.61 -12.49
CA ALA A 101 0.24 -15.65 -11.57
C ALA A 101 0.41 -14.26 -12.20
N ASP A 102 0.79 -14.19 -13.48
CA ASP A 102 0.88 -12.94 -14.23
C ASP A 102 -0.50 -12.27 -14.42
N VAL A 103 -1.51 -13.03 -14.83
CA VAL A 103 -2.90 -12.53 -14.97
C VAL A 103 -3.44 -11.99 -13.65
N LEU A 104 -3.18 -12.68 -12.53
CA LEU A 104 -3.57 -12.23 -11.20
C LEU A 104 -2.86 -10.91 -10.83
N CYS A 105 -1.58 -10.77 -11.15
CA CYS A 105 -0.84 -9.53 -10.94
C CYS A 105 -1.38 -8.39 -11.81
N GLN A 106 -1.71 -8.65 -13.07
CA GLN A 106 -2.30 -7.67 -13.98
C GLN A 106 -3.67 -7.20 -13.50
N ALA A 107 -4.54 -8.12 -13.07
CA ALA A 107 -5.84 -7.77 -12.50
C ALA A 107 -5.70 -6.89 -11.25
N ALA A 108 -4.75 -7.20 -10.37
CA ALA A 108 -4.43 -6.36 -9.21
C ALA A 108 -3.94 -4.96 -9.62
N ASP A 109 -3.14 -4.86 -10.68
CA ASP A 109 -2.64 -3.58 -11.21
C ASP A 109 -3.76 -2.70 -11.79
N VAL A 110 -4.76 -3.31 -12.43
CA VAL A 110 -5.96 -2.59 -12.90
C VAL A 110 -6.74 -1.99 -11.73
N LEU A 111 -6.99 -2.78 -10.67
CA LEU A 111 -7.70 -2.31 -9.48
C LEU A 111 -6.95 -1.16 -8.77
N ALA A 112 -5.63 -1.28 -8.63
CA ALA A 112 -4.80 -0.23 -8.04
C ALA A 112 -4.86 1.06 -8.87
N SER A 113 -4.81 0.94 -10.20
CA SER A 113 -4.86 2.08 -11.12
C SER A 113 -6.22 2.79 -11.08
N TRP A 114 -7.32 2.04 -11.00
CA TRP A 114 -8.66 2.61 -10.86
C TRP A 114 -8.79 3.43 -9.59
N ARG A 115 -8.33 2.90 -8.46
CA ARG A 115 -8.36 3.61 -7.18
C ARG A 115 -7.49 4.86 -7.18
N ALA A 116 -6.31 4.80 -7.80
CA ALA A 116 -5.46 5.98 -7.94
C ALA A 116 -6.16 7.08 -8.76
N ARG A 117 -6.84 6.73 -9.86
CA ARG A 117 -7.59 7.71 -10.67
C ARG A 117 -8.77 8.31 -9.92
N ALA A 118 -9.55 7.49 -9.22
CA ALA A 118 -10.69 7.97 -8.44
C ALA A 118 -10.26 8.95 -7.34
N TYR A 119 -9.13 8.68 -6.68
CA TYR A 119 -8.52 9.61 -5.73
C TYR A 119 -8.21 10.97 -6.36
N TRP A 120 -7.50 10.99 -7.50
CA TRP A 120 -7.13 12.24 -8.16
C TRP A 120 -8.35 13.02 -8.65
N GLN A 121 -9.35 12.34 -9.22
CA GLN A 121 -10.61 12.96 -9.63
C GLN A 121 -11.37 13.58 -8.45
N ALA A 122 -11.41 12.90 -7.31
CA ALA A 122 -12.06 13.41 -6.11
C ALA A 122 -11.32 14.63 -5.52
N GLN A 123 -9.99 14.63 -5.63
CA GLN A 123 -9.17 15.77 -5.20
C GLN A 123 -9.41 17.00 -6.09
N ASP A 124 -9.44 16.83 -7.42
CA ASP A 124 -9.67 17.91 -8.39
C ASP A 124 -11.05 18.56 -8.21
N ASN A 125 -12.07 17.74 -7.96
CA ASN A 125 -13.43 18.20 -7.67
C ASN A 125 -13.51 18.98 -6.35
N HIS A 126 -12.75 18.56 -5.32
CA HIS A 126 -12.71 19.25 -4.03
C HIS A 126 -11.97 20.61 -4.14
N THR A 127 -10.95 20.73 -4.98
CA THR A 127 -10.28 22.00 -5.23
C THR A 127 -11.13 22.96 -6.06
N SER A 128 -11.91 22.45 -7.01
CA SER A 128 -12.76 23.29 -7.88
C SER A 128 -14.03 23.80 -7.20
N GLY A 129 -14.53 23.11 -6.16
CA GLY A 129 -15.73 23.54 -5.40
C GLY A 129 -15.48 24.58 -4.30
N LYS A 130 -14.30 25.22 -4.27
CA LYS A 130 -13.92 26.25 -3.28
C LYS A 130 -13.81 27.66 -3.86
N GLU A 131 -14.20 27.86 -5.11
CA GLU A 131 -14.30 29.20 -5.74
C GLU A 131 -15.68 29.82 -5.56
#